data_AF-A0A7X9FRH5-F1
#
_entry.id   AF-A0A7X9FRH5-F1
#
_cell.length_a   1.000
_cell.length_b   1.000
_cell.length_c   1.000
_cell.angle_alpha   90.00
_cell.angle_beta   90.00
_cell.angle_gamma   90.00
#
_symmetry.space_group_name_H-M   'P 1'
#
loop_
_entity.id
_entity.type
_entity.pdbx_description
1 polymer ?
#
loop_
_entity_poly.entity_id
_entity_poly.type
_entity_poly.pdbx_seq_one_letter_code
_entity_poly.pdbx_strand_id
1 'polypeptide(L)'
;SPGRSVGLRLVPTVRDLHFAWEEMPQKVEDEQKQKVIDSLHKALIGWAQSMGEGTDYVDNLPHQCLHPVGHWYEIPNLLLNGILEEMLRVRPNLKYLMLHNIDTLGASLDPEILGLHIAKNNCLSFEVISRRIEDRGGGLARVNGQVRLVEGLAMPREDDEFNLSYYNSMTTWIDLDLLLKVFKLCRNDLPNKTKVAAAIRDVAARMQTYITIKDVKKRWGYGQEDIYPVVQWEKLWSDMSGLPDLQSGFFVVPRIRGQQLKEIAQLDIWFRDGSAKYVESICEWGE
;
A
#
# COMPACT_ATOMS: atom_id res chain seq x y z
N SER A 1 15.37 -1.82 0.05
CA SER A 1 15.78 -1.72 1.46
C SER A 1 15.85 -3.12 2.10
N PRO A 2 16.87 -3.52 2.89
CA PRO A 2 16.92 -4.82 3.58
C PRO A 2 15.95 -4.93 4.78
N GLY A 3 15.19 -3.87 5.08
CA GLY A 3 14.14 -3.91 6.10
C GLY A 3 13.02 -4.86 5.67
N ARG A 4 12.95 -6.02 6.33
CA ARG A 4 11.86 -6.98 6.14
C ARG A 4 10.70 -6.59 7.05
N SER A 5 9.93 -5.58 6.68
CA SER A 5 8.60 -5.39 7.27
C SER A 5 7.69 -6.48 6.74
N VAL A 6 7.70 -7.61 7.43
CA VAL A 6 6.81 -8.74 7.19
C VAL A 6 6.03 -8.96 8.47
N GLY A 7 4.71 -9.00 8.35
CA GLY A 7 3.80 -9.23 9.48
C GLY A 7 3.35 -10.67 9.53
N LEU A 8 2.96 -11.12 10.72
CA LEU A 8 2.17 -12.34 10.88
C LEU A 8 0.71 -12.03 10.51
N ARG A 9 0.11 -12.95 9.76
CA ARG A 9 -1.34 -12.99 9.60
C ARG A 9 -1.96 -13.28 10.96
N LEU A 10 -3.17 -12.82 11.16
CA LEU A 10 -3.87 -12.96 12.43
C LEU A 10 -5.03 -13.94 12.29
N VAL A 11 -5.38 -14.59 13.39
CA VAL A 11 -6.67 -15.28 13.51
C VAL A 11 -7.78 -14.21 13.46
N PRO A 12 -8.78 -14.34 12.57
CA PRO A 12 -9.86 -13.37 12.46
C PRO A 12 -10.65 -13.32 13.76
N THR A 13 -11.24 -12.16 14.07
CA THR A 13 -12.25 -12.10 15.12
C THR A 13 -13.56 -12.70 14.62
N VAL A 14 -14.43 -13.13 15.53
CA VAL A 14 -15.77 -13.59 15.21
C VAL A 14 -16.56 -12.50 14.49
N ARG A 15 -16.35 -11.24 14.87
CA ARG A 15 -16.94 -10.08 14.19
C ARG A 15 -16.50 -9.98 12.74
N ASP A 16 -15.21 -10.18 12.45
CA ASP A 16 -14.68 -10.14 11.08
C ASP A 16 -15.32 -11.23 10.21
N LEU A 17 -15.48 -12.45 10.75
CA LEU A 17 -16.12 -13.56 10.06
C LEU A 17 -17.61 -13.30 9.77
N HIS A 18 -18.35 -12.76 10.75
CA HIS A 18 -19.74 -12.37 10.54
C HIS A 18 -19.87 -11.29 9.46
N PHE A 19 -19.04 -10.24 9.53
CA PHE A 19 -19.04 -9.18 8.55
C PHE A 19 -18.75 -9.72 7.14
N ALA A 20 -17.71 -10.54 6.99
CA ALA A 20 -17.40 -11.15 5.70
C ALA A 20 -18.53 -12.05 5.18
N TRP A 21 -19.23 -12.77 6.06
CA TRP A 21 -20.36 -13.61 5.69
C TRP A 21 -21.56 -12.80 5.17
N GLU A 22 -21.84 -11.66 5.80
CA GLU A 22 -22.97 -10.78 5.48
C GLU A 22 -22.72 -9.95 4.22
N GLU A 23 -21.48 -9.49 4.01
CA GLU A 23 -21.12 -8.63 2.88
C GLU A 23 -20.77 -9.42 1.60
N MET A 24 -20.35 -10.68 1.72
CA MET A 24 -20.03 -11.47 0.52
C MET A 24 -21.31 -11.86 -0.23
N PRO A 25 -21.37 -11.67 -1.57
CA PRO A 25 -22.48 -12.12 -2.38
C PRO A 25 -22.68 -13.64 -2.23
N GLN A 26 -23.72 -14.06 -1.54
CA GLN A 26 -24.06 -15.47 -1.42
C GLN A 26 -24.91 -15.90 -2.61
N LYS A 27 -24.42 -16.91 -3.35
CA LYS A 27 -25.29 -17.60 -4.31
C LYS A 27 -26.36 -18.34 -3.52
N VAL A 28 -27.61 -18.20 -3.94
CA VAL A 28 -28.70 -19.04 -3.42
C VAL A 28 -28.44 -20.45 -3.90
N GLU A 29 -27.90 -21.28 -3.02
CA GLU A 29 -27.68 -22.70 -3.26
C GLU A 29 -28.90 -23.51 -2.82
N ASP A 30 -28.96 -24.78 -3.23
CA ASP A 30 -29.98 -25.71 -2.75
C ASP A 30 -29.90 -25.90 -1.21
N GLU A 31 -31.01 -26.31 -0.59
CA GLU A 31 -31.11 -26.39 0.88
C GLU A 31 -30.03 -27.27 1.54
N GLN A 32 -29.58 -28.33 0.86
CA GLN A 32 -28.58 -29.24 1.40
C GLN A 32 -27.20 -28.59 1.40
N LYS A 33 -26.82 -27.94 0.29
CA LYS A 33 -25.57 -27.19 0.22
C LYS A 33 -25.56 -26.01 1.17
N GLN A 34 -26.68 -25.29 1.31
CA GLN A 34 -26.76 -24.18 2.26
C GLN A 34 -26.49 -24.65 3.69
N LYS A 35 -27.03 -25.81 4.10
CA LYS A 35 -26.72 -26.39 5.42
C LYS A 35 -25.24 -26.73 5.61
N VAL A 36 -24.57 -27.21 4.56
CA VAL A 36 -23.13 -27.49 4.59
C VAL A 36 -22.33 -26.19 4.73
N ILE A 37 -22.68 -25.17 3.95
CA ILE A 37 -22.10 -23.82 3.98
C ILE A 37 -22.26 -23.20 5.38
N ASP A 38 -23.46 -23.23 5.95
CA ASP A 38 -23.75 -22.73 7.30
C ASP A 38 -22.99 -23.52 8.39
N SER A 39 -22.86 -24.83 8.22
CA SER A 39 -22.11 -25.68 9.15
C SER A 39 -20.61 -25.36 9.10
N LEU A 40 -20.06 -25.15 7.90
CA LEU A 40 -18.67 -24.73 7.73
C LEU A 40 -18.42 -23.38 8.39
N HIS A 41 -19.31 -22.40 8.17
CA HIS A 41 -19.18 -21.09 8.80
C HIS A 41 -19.18 -21.16 10.33
N LYS A 42 -20.09 -21.94 10.92
CA LYS A 42 -20.10 -22.20 12.38
C LYS A 42 -18.81 -22.86 12.86
N ALA A 43 -18.26 -23.80 12.10
CA ALA A 43 -16.99 -24.44 12.42
C ALA A 43 -15.82 -23.46 12.38
N LEU A 44 -15.78 -22.55 11.40
CA LEU A 44 -14.76 -21.50 11.29
C LEU A 44 -14.84 -20.48 12.43
N ILE A 45 -16.04 -20.10 12.86
CA ILE A 45 -16.24 -19.27 14.06
C ILE A 45 -15.69 -19.99 15.30
N GLY A 46 -16.05 -21.27 15.50
CA GLY A 46 -15.55 -22.05 16.63
C GLY A 46 -14.03 -22.22 16.62
N TRP A 47 -13.44 -22.43 15.42
CA TRP A 47 -12.00 -22.45 15.23
C TRP A 47 -11.34 -21.13 15.68
N ALA A 48 -11.82 -19.98 15.19
CA ALA A 48 -11.26 -18.67 15.54
C ALA A 48 -11.27 -18.41 17.05
N GLN A 49 -12.38 -18.75 17.72
CA GLN A 49 -12.49 -18.65 19.17
C GLN A 49 -11.49 -19.57 19.90
N SER A 50 -11.37 -20.82 19.45
CA SER A 50 -10.45 -21.79 20.06
C SER A 50 -8.98 -21.42 19.91
N MET A 51 -8.60 -20.81 18.78
CA MET A 51 -7.23 -20.37 18.51
C MET A 51 -6.88 -19.06 19.23
N GLY A 52 -7.91 -18.27 19.56
CA GLY A 52 -7.78 -16.94 20.15
C GLY A 52 -7.89 -15.85 19.09
N GLU A 53 -8.99 -15.11 19.13
CA GLU A 53 -9.30 -14.03 18.19
C GLU A 53 -8.21 -12.94 18.18
N GLY A 54 -7.77 -12.51 16.99
CA GLY A 54 -6.78 -11.45 16.80
C GLY A 54 -5.34 -11.82 17.16
N THR A 55 -5.08 -13.08 17.56
CA THR A 55 -3.73 -13.56 17.85
C THR A 55 -2.96 -13.89 16.58
N ASP A 56 -1.63 -14.01 16.69
CA ASP A 56 -0.76 -14.40 15.58
C ASP A 56 -1.11 -15.81 15.07
N TYR A 57 -1.41 -15.92 13.77
CA TYR A 57 -1.58 -17.20 13.11
C TYR A 57 -0.22 -17.82 12.79
N VAL A 58 0.23 -18.72 13.68
CA VAL A 58 1.56 -19.37 13.59
C VAL A 58 1.49 -20.86 13.23
N ASP A 59 0.30 -21.46 13.29
CA ASP A 59 0.09 -22.90 13.12
C ASP A 59 -0.11 -23.32 11.64
N ASN A 60 0.89 -23.00 10.81
CA ASN A 60 0.99 -23.39 9.39
C ASN A 60 2.44 -23.21 8.87
N LEU A 61 2.67 -23.46 7.58
CA LEU A 61 3.93 -23.17 6.90
C LEU A 61 4.21 -21.65 6.88
N PRO A 62 5.47 -21.21 6.98
CA PRO A 62 5.80 -19.78 7.10
C PRO A 62 5.16 -18.87 6.03
N HIS A 63 5.11 -19.29 4.77
CA HIS A 63 4.51 -18.49 3.69
C HIS A 63 2.96 -18.39 3.77
N GLN A 64 2.32 -19.28 4.54
CA GLN A 64 0.90 -19.22 4.88
C GLN A 64 0.65 -18.37 6.15
N CYS A 65 1.68 -18.14 6.97
CA CYS A 65 1.61 -17.33 8.18
C CYS A 65 2.02 -15.87 7.96
N LEU A 66 2.84 -15.59 6.96
CA LEU A 66 3.44 -14.28 6.73
C LEU A 66 2.70 -13.48 5.64
N HIS A 67 2.72 -12.16 5.76
CA HIS A 67 2.20 -11.24 4.73
C HIS A 67 2.99 -9.93 4.70
N PRO A 68 3.04 -9.24 3.54
CA PRO A 68 3.51 -7.85 3.50
C PRO A 68 2.54 -6.95 4.26
N VAL A 69 3.07 -5.92 4.93
CA VAL A 69 2.29 -5.00 5.79
C VAL A 69 1.95 -3.67 5.11
N GLY A 70 1.97 -3.67 3.78
CA GLY A 70 1.75 -2.48 2.95
C GLY A 70 3.01 -1.63 2.72
N HIS A 71 2.96 -0.86 1.63
CA HIS A 71 4.10 -0.11 1.10
C HIS A 71 4.44 1.16 1.90
N TRP A 72 3.63 1.57 2.89
CA TRP A 72 4.00 2.66 3.80
C TRP A 72 5.35 2.40 4.48
N TYR A 73 5.67 1.14 4.75
CA TYR A 73 6.89 0.73 5.45
C TYR A 73 8.19 0.88 4.65
N GLU A 74 8.18 1.23 3.36
CA GLU A 74 9.44 1.44 2.62
C GLU A 74 10.27 2.58 3.24
N ILE A 75 9.64 3.70 3.59
CA ILE A 75 10.29 4.86 4.21
C ILE A 75 10.66 4.61 5.68
N PRO A 76 9.77 4.11 6.55
CA PRO A 76 10.13 3.63 7.88
C PRO A 76 11.32 2.66 7.86
N ASN A 77 11.37 1.72 6.92
CA ASN A 77 12.50 0.80 6.82
C ASN A 77 13.79 1.49 6.42
N LEU A 78 13.73 2.46 5.49
CA LEU A 78 14.86 3.31 5.11
C LEU A 78 15.47 4.03 6.34
N LEU A 79 14.63 4.44 7.29
CA LEU A 79 15.03 5.04 8.56
C LEU A 79 15.57 3.99 9.55
N LEU A 80 14.83 2.89 9.78
CA LEU A 80 15.13 1.88 10.80
C LEU A 80 16.44 1.13 10.56
N ASN A 81 16.72 0.81 9.31
CA ASN A 81 17.91 0.03 8.96
C ASN A 81 19.16 0.89 8.76
N GLY A 82 19.06 2.21 8.90
CA GLY A 82 20.18 3.14 8.77
C GLY A 82 20.59 3.46 7.33
N ILE A 83 19.85 3.00 6.31
CA ILE A 83 20.19 3.34 4.92
C ILE A 83 20.07 4.85 4.69
N LEU A 84 19.04 5.52 5.23
CA LEU A 84 18.97 6.98 5.06
C LEU A 84 20.18 7.67 5.71
N GLU A 85 20.61 7.19 6.88
CA GLU A 85 21.80 7.70 7.57
C GLU A 85 23.05 7.55 6.69
N GLU A 86 23.25 6.37 6.11
CA GLU A 86 24.36 6.09 5.20
C GLU A 86 24.29 6.96 3.93
N MET A 87 23.12 7.07 3.31
CA MET A 87 22.90 7.92 2.14
C MET A 87 23.25 9.38 2.43
N LEU A 88 22.85 9.90 3.59
CA LEU A 88 23.14 11.28 4.01
C LEU A 88 24.61 11.47 4.38
N ARG A 89 25.30 10.44 4.89
CA ARG A 89 26.74 10.48 5.13
C ARG A 89 27.53 10.58 3.83
N VAL A 90 27.13 9.79 2.82
CA VAL A 90 27.77 9.79 1.48
C VAL A 90 27.38 11.03 0.68
N ARG A 91 26.14 11.51 0.82
CA ARG A 91 25.60 12.68 0.11
C ARG A 91 24.97 13.67 1.11
N PRO A 92 25.78 14.50 1.79
CA PRO A 92 25.27 15.46 2.79
C PRO A 92 24.25 16.45 2.23
N ASN A 93 24.34 16.75 0.93
CA ASN A 93 23.45 17.68 0.24
C ASN A 93 22.17 17.01 -0.33
N LEU A 94 21.94 15.72 -0.07
CA LEU A 94 20.70 15.06 -0.45
C LEU A 94 19.52 15.73 0.27
N LYS A 95 18.53 16.17 -0.49
CA LYS A 95 17.35 16.90 0.01
C LYS A 95 16.03 16.26 -0.41
N TYR A 96 16.00 15.67 -1.59
CA TYR A 96 14.78 15.14 -2.17
C TYR A 96 14.94 13.67 -2.52
N LEU A 97 13.85 12.91 -2.33
CA LEU A 97 13.71 11.55 -2.84
C LEU A 97 12.53 11.50 -3.81
N MET A 98 12.62 10.61 -4.78
CA MET A 98 11.49 10.17 -5.59
C MET A 98 11.21 8.71 -5.22
N LEU A 99 10.00 8.43 -4.75
CA LEU A 99 9.48 7.09 -4.49
C LEU A 99 8.47 6.76 -5.58
N HIS A 100 8.57 5.60 -6.22
CA HIS A 100 7.58 5.16 -7.20
C HIS A 100 7.38 3.65 -7.12
N ASN A 101 6.23 3.16 -7.61
CA ASN A 101 6.04 1.73 -7.76
C ASN A 101 6.92 1.19 -8.90
N ILE A 102 7.36 -0.06 -8.73
CA ILE A 102 8.18 -0.77 -9.72
C ILE A 102 7.45 -0.99 -11.05
N ASP A 103 6.12 -1.09 -11.01
CA ASP A 103 5.25 -1.27 -12.19
C ASP A 103 4.93 0.04 -12.93
N THR A 104 5.38 1.19 -12.40
CA THR A 104 5.23 2.51 -13.03
C THR A 104 6.45 2.80 -13.91
N LEU A 105 6.56 2.07 -15.02
CA LEU A 105 7.79 2.05 -15.84
C LEU A 105 8.15 3.40 -16.48
N GLY A 106 7.18 4.29 -16.67
CA GLY A 106 7.40 5.62 -17.24
C GLY A 106 7.93 6.66 -16.24
N ALA A 107 8.04 6.30 -14.96
CA ALA A 107 8.52 7.21 -13.94
C ALA A 107 10.02 7.47 -14.13
N SER A 108 10.38 8.74 -14.30
CA SER A 108 11.76 9.19 -14.48
C SER A 108 12.03 10.47 -13.68
N LEU A 109 13.30 10.81 -13.48
CA LEU A 109 13.65 12.09 -12.87
C LEU A 109 13.33 13.24 -13.84
N ASP A 110 12.38 14.08 -13.46
CA ASP A 110 11.95 15.25 -14.22
C ASP A 110 12.30 16.53 -13.44
N PRO A 111 13.24 17.36 -13.94
CA PRO A 111 13.64 18.60 -13.28
C PRO A 111 12.51 19.63 -13.13
N GLU A 112 11.54 19.66 -14.04
CA GLU A 112 10.42 20.61 -13.98
C GLU A 112 9.46 20.23 -12.85
N ILE A 113 9.16 18.93 -12.71
CA ILE A 113 8.31 18.43 -11.63
C ILE A 113 9.00 18.58 -10.27
N LEU A 114 10.31 18.28 -10.20
CA LEU A 114 11.09 18.53 -8.98
C LEU A 114 11.12 20.03 -8.65
N GLY A 115 11.37 20.89 -9.63
CA GLY A 115 11.35 22.34 -9.46
C GLY A 115 10.00 22.84 -8.94
N LEU A 116 8.90 22.29 -9.44
CA LEU A 116 7.56 22.58 -8.94
C LEU A 116 7.35 22.10 -7.50
N HIS A 117 7.80 20.89 -7.14
CA HIS A 117 7.78 20.40 -5.76
C HIS A 117 8.51 21.35 -4.80
N ILE A 118 9.72 21.78 -5.19
CA ILE A 118 10.53 22.74 -4.43
C ILE A 118 9.80 24.09 -4.28
N ALA A 119 9.28 24.64 -5.39
CA ALA A 119 8.61 25.94 -5.39
C ALA A 119 7.32 25.95 -4.54
N LYS A 120 6.63 24.81 -4.43
CA LYS A 120 5.43 24.67 -3.59
C LYS A 120 5.75 24.42 -2.12
N ASN A 121 7.00 24.11 -1.77
CA ASN A 121 7.43 23.80 -0.41
C ASN A 121 6.55 22.70 0.23
N ASN A 122 6.20 21.69 -0.57
CA ASN A 122 5.42 20.56 -0.07
C ASN A 122 6.33 19.55 0.63
N CYS A 123 5.82 18.89 1.66
CA CYS A 123 6.51 17.73 2.23
C CYS A 123 6.47 16.55 1.24
N LEU A 124 5.28 16.28 0.69
CA LEU A 124 5.04 15.25 -0.32
C LEU A 124 4.34 15.86 -1.53
N SER A 125 4.76 15.51 -2.74
CA SER A 125 3.97 15.78 -3.95
C SER A 125 3.70 14.46 -4.67
N PHE A 126 2.43 14.09 -4.78
CA PHE A 126 2.00 12.90 -5.48
C PHE A 126 1.70 13.22 -6.94
N GLU A 127 2.22 12.43 -7.86
CA GLU A 127 1.80 12.47 -9.25
C GLU A 127 0.49 11.71 -9.42
N VAL A 128 -0.40 12.27 -10.23
CA VAL A 128 -1.68 11.65 -10.58
C VAL A 128 -1.87 11.72 -12.10
N ILE A 129 -2.58 10.76 -12.66
CA ILE A 129 -2.91 10.73 -14.08
C ILE A 129 -4.42 10.83 -14.27
N SER A 130 -4.88 11.29 -15.44
CA SER A 130 -6.30 11.18 -15.80
C SER A 130 -6.73 9.71 -15.77
N ARG A 131 -7.80 9.43 -15.02
CA ARG A 131 -8.28 8.06 -14.82
C ARG A 131 -8.87 7.48 -16.11
N ARG A 132 -8.63 6.19 -16.33
CA ARG A 132 -9.35 5.34 -17.27
C ARG A 132 -10.03 4.16 -16.55
N ILE A 133 -10.91 3.45 -17.25
CA ILE A 133 -11.75 2.39 -16.66
C ILE A 133 -10.91 1.24 -16.10
N GLU A 134 -9.78 0.95 -16.74
CA GLU A 134 -8.84 -0.09 -16.34
C GLU A 134 -8.00 0.26 -15.10
N ASP A 135 -7.98 1.53 -14.69
CA ASP A 135 -7.20 1.97 -13.54
C ASP A 135 -7.94 1.63 -12.24
N ARG A 136 -7.28 0.81 -11.41
CA ARG A 136 -7.78 0.33 -10.10
C ARG A 136 -6.76 0.57 -9.01
N GLY A 137 -7.20 0.97 -7.83
CA GLY A 137 -6.34 1.23 -6.67
C GLY A 137 -6.61 2.57 -5.99
N GLY A 138 -7.63 3.32 -6.41
CA GLY A 138 -7.98 4.60 -5.83
C GLY A 138 -7.30 5.80 -6.50
N GLY A 139 -7.50 6.98 -5.90
CA GLY A 139 -7.09 8.22 -6.55
C GLY A 139 -7.46 9.47 -5.75
N LEU A 140 -7.47 10.60 -6.44
CA LEU A 140 -7.60 11.91 -5.80
C LEU A 140 -9.06 12.22 -5.48
N ALA A 141 -9.35 12.49 -4.20
CA ALA A 141 -10.68 12.87 -3.76
C ALA A 141 -10.62 14.01 -2.73
N ARG A 142 -11.78 14.61 -2.46
CA ARG A 142 -11.96 15.53 -1.34
C ARG A 142 -12.76 14.82 -0.25
N VAL A 143 -12.14 14.60 0.91
CA VAL A 143 -12.80 13.99 2.08
C VAL A 143 -12.77 14.99 3.22
N ASN A 144 -13.94 15.28 3.79
CA ASN A 144 -14.09 16.26 4.90
C ASN A 144 -13.41 17.61 4.60
N GLY A 145 -13.50 18.08 3.34
CA GLY A 145 -12.90 19.34 2.91
C GLY A 145 -11.42 19.26 2.50
N GLN A 146 -10.69 18.20 2.85
CA GLN A 146 -9.28 18.02 2.51
C GLN A 146 -9.12 17.24 1.20
N VAL A 147 -8.29 17.76 0.29
CA VAL A 147 -7.87 17.00 -0.91
C VAL A 147 -6.81 16.00 -0.48
N ARG A 148 -7.03 14.72 -0.77
CA ARG A 148 -6.12 13.62 -0.43
C ARG A 148 -6.30 12.45 -1.39
N LEU A 149 -5.36 11.53 -1.37
CA LEU A 149 -5.52 10.24 -2.02
C LEU A 149 -6.44 9.35 -1.16
N VAL A 150 -7.30 8.60 -1.82
CA VAL A 150 -8.19 7.62 -1.21
C VAL A 150 -8.03 6.31 -1.96
N GLU A 151 -7.61 5.29 -1.23
CA GLU A 151 -7.44 3.93 -1.75
C GLU A 151 -8.81 3.31 -2.06
N GLY A 152 -8.88 2.48 -3.10
CA GLY A 152 -10.14 1.86 -3.53
C GLY A 152 -10.82 1.07 -2.40
N LEU A 153 -10.03 0.37 -1.57
CA LEU A 153 -10.51 -0.38 -0.39
C LEU A 153 -11.13 0.51 0.71
N ALA A 154 -10.87 1.82 0.71
CA ALA A 154 -11.48 2.76 1.65
C ALA A 154 -12.81 3.34 1.15
N MET A 155 -13.21 3.03 -0.09
CA MET A 155 -14.45 3.55 -0.66
C MET A 155 -15.64 2.76 -0.11
N PRO A 156 -16.77 3.43 0.22
CA PRO A 156 -17.95 2.75 0.73
C PRO A 156 -18.53 1.72 -0.24
N ARG A 157 -18.41 1.98 -1.55
CA ARG A 157 -18.87 1.10 -2.62
C ARG A 157 -17.81 1.00 -3.69
N GLU A 158 -17.68 -0.18 -4.31
CA GLU A 158 -16.71 -0.40 -5.38
C GLU A 158 -16.95 0.55 -6.58
N ASP A 159 -18.21 0.89 -6.87
CA ASP A 159 -18.55 1.76 -7.98
C ASP A 159 -18.22 3.24 -7.74
N ASP A 160 -17.97 3.64 -6.49
CA ASP A 160 -17.52 5.00 -6.19
C ASP A 160 -16.14 5.30 -6.83
N GLU A 161 -15.33 4.28 -7.10
CA GLU A 161 -14.05 4.42 -7.79
C GLU A 161 -14.21 4.99 -9.20
N PHE A 162 -15.36 4.73 -9.87
CA PHE A 162 -15.64 5.25 -11.20
C PHE A 162 -15.89 6.77 -11.23
N ASN A 163 -16.21 7.37 -10.08
CA ASN A 163 -16.44 8.81 -9.97
C ASN A 163 -15.13 9.62 -9.86
N LEU A 164 -13.99 8.96 -9.70
CA LEU A 164 -12.69 9.62 -9.64
C LEU A 164 -12.26 10.14 -11.01
N SER A 165 -11.78 11.38 -11.06
CA SER A 165 -11.19 11.97 -12.28
C SER A 165 -9.69 11.67 -12.41
N TYR A 166 -9.01 11.44 -11.29
CA TYR A 166 -7.57 11.26 -11.24
C TYR A 166 -7.22 9.98 -10.50
N TYR A 167 -6.33 9.20 -11.10
CA TYR A 167 -5.76 7.98 -10.56
C TYR A 167 -4.38 8.24 -9.97
N ASN A 168 -4.07 7.60 -8.84
CA ASN A 168 -2.78 7.71 -8.18
C ASN A 168 -1.70 6.91 -8.93
N SER A 169 -0.67 7.58 -9.46
CA SER A 169 0.44 6.87 -10.12
C SER A 169 1.40 6.21 -9.14
N MET A 170 1.24 6.44 -7.83
CA MET A 170 2.18 6.02 -6.78
C MET A 170 3.59 6.59 -6.93
N THR A 171 3.79 7.59 -7.78
CA THR A 171 5.02 8.38 -7.83
C THR A 171 4.91 9.57 -6.88
N THR A 172 5.82 9.66 -5.92
CA THR A 172 5.85 10.69 -4.87
C THR A 172 7.21 11.36 -4.81
N TRP A 173 7.23 12.68 -4.88
CA TRP A 173 8.39 13.51 -4.57
C TRP A 173 8.36 13.89 -3.09
N ILE A 174 9.52 13.77 -2.43
CA ILE A 174 9.63 13.85 -0.98
C ILE A 174 10.71 14.86 -0.63
N ASP A 175 10.38 15.88 0.18
CA ASP A 175 11.37 16.68 0.90
C ASP A 175 11.79 15.94 2.17
N LEU A 176 13.07 15.59 2.27
CA LEU A 176 13.59 14.80 3.37
C LEU A 176 13.50 15.50 4.71
N ASP A 177 13.78 16.81 4.77
CA ASP A 177 13.83 17.53 6.03
C ASP A 177 12.42 17.83 6.55
N LEU A 178 11.47 18.12 5.65
CA LEU A 178 10.05 18.22 5.99
C LEU A 178 9.49 16.86 6.43
N LEU A 179 9.82 15.78 5.73
CA LEU A 179 9.39 14.43 6.11
C LEU A 179 9.93 14.04 7.49
N LEU A 180 11.22 14.27 7.76
CA LEU A 180 11.80 13.99 9.09
C LEU A 180 11.07 14.78 10.19
N LYS A 181 10.67 16.03 9.94
CA LYS A 181 9.87 16.81 10.89
C LYS A 181 8.49 16.20 11.17
N VAL A 182 7.83 15.59 10.19
CA VAL A 182 6.57 14.83 10.41
C VAL A 182 6.80 13.67 11.38
N PHE A 183 7.93 12.97 11.26
CA PHE A 183 8.36 11.95 12.23
C PHE A 183 8.91 12.55 13.54
N LYS A 184 8.93 13.88 13.71
CA LYS A 184 9.56 14.59 14.85
C LYS A 184 11.05 14.26 15.01
N LEU A 185 11.73 14.09 13.88
CA LEU A 185 13.16 13.83 13.78
C LEU A 185 13.85 14.98 13.03
N CYS A 186 15.17 15.06 13.19
CA CYS A 186 16.07 15.74 12.29
C CYS A 186 17.19 14.78 11.85
N ARG A 187 18.04 15.19 10.90
CA ARG A 187 19.12 14.35 10.37
C ARG A 187 20.06 13.81 11.47
N ASN A 188 20.32 14.61 12.50
CA ASN A 188 21.18 14.23 13.63
C ASN A 188 20.57 13.15 14.53
N ASP A 189 19.27 12.90 14.42
CA ASP A 189 18.58 11.88 15.21
C ASP A 189 18.68 10.48 14.59
N LEU A 190 19.04 10.38 13.31
CA LEU A 190 19.06 9.10 12.57
C LEU A 190 19.97 8.03 13.20
N PRO A 191 21.15 8.34 13.78
CA PRO A 191 21.95 7.35 14.49
C PRO A 191 21.28 6.79 15.76
N ASN A 192 20.31 7.50 16.35
CA ASN A 192 19.60 7.06 17.56
C ASN A 192 18.43 6.14 17.21
N LYS A 193 18.72 4.84 17.08
CA LYS A 193 17.75 3.79 16.71
C LYS A 193 16.50 3.77 17.61
N THR A 194 16.65 4.00 18.91
CA THR A 194 15.52 4.00 19.85
C THR A 194 14.58 5.18 19.59
N LYS A 195 15.14 6.37 19.34
CA LYS A 195 14.36 7.56 18.98
C LYS A 195 13.67 7.37 17.63
N VAL A 196 14.38 6.87 16.63
CA VAL A 196 13.81 6.56 15.30
C VAL A 196 12.65 5.56 15.41
N ALA A 197 12.82 4.48 16.16
CA ALA A 197 11.76 3.48 16.35
C ALA A 197 10.54 4.05 17.09
N ALA A 198 10.74 4.93 18.08
CA ALA A 198 9.63 5.63 18.75
C ALA A 198 8.89 6.56 17.78
N ALA A 199 9.62 7.41 17.04
CA ALA A 199 9.06 8.30 16.03
C ALA A 199 8.21 7.59 14.97
N ILE A 200 8.70 6.44 14.48
CA ILE A 200 7.95 5.64 13.49
C ILE A 200 6.67 5.07 14.09
N ARG A 201 6.70 4.59 15.34
CA ARG A 201 5.48 4.10 16.02
C ARG A 201 4.44 5.21 16.20
N ASP A 202 4.88 6.42 16.53
CA ASP A 202 3.99 7.57 16.71
C ASP A 202 3.25 7.93 15.40
N VAL A 203 3.94 7.89 14.26
CA VAL A 203 3.28 8.11 12.95
C VAL A 203 2.43 6.91 12.56
N ALA A 204 2.93 5.67 12.75
CA ALA A 204 2.20 4.44 12.42
C ALA A 204 0.83 4.36 13.13
N ALA A 205 0.75 4.84 14.37
CA ALA A 205 -0.48 4.88 15.16
C ALA A 205 -1.55 5.82 14.58
N ARG A 206 -1.16 6.76 13.71
CA ARG A 206 -2.05 7.72 13.04
C ARG A 206 -2.39 7.33 11.61
N MET A 207 -1.64 6.40 11.02
CA MET A 207 -1.89 5.88 9.68
C MET A 207 -3.14 4.99 9.69
N GLN A 208 -3.94 5.09 8.64
CA GLN A 208 -5.02 4.13 8.38
C GLN A 208 -4.46 2.70 8.35
N THR A 209 -5.23 1.75 8.86
CA THR A 209 -4.93 0.32 8.74
C THR A 209 -6.05 -0.32 7.95
N TYR A 210 -5.71 -0.97 6.85
CA TYR A 210 -6.63 -1.78 6.07
C TYR A 210 -6.58 -3.20 6.60
N ILE A 211 -7.74 -3.83 6.70
CA ILE A 211 -7.88 -5.22 7.15
C ILE A 211 -8.55 -5.98 6.01
N THR A 212 -7.95 -7.09 5.59
CA THR A 212 -8.54 -7.98 4.60
C THR A 212 -8.52 -9.41 5.11
N ILE A 213 -9.59 -10.16 4.82
CA ILE A 213 -9.62 -11.60 5.05
C ILE A 213 -9.09 -12.29 3.80
N LYS A 214 -8.15 -13.20 4.00
CA LYS A 214 -7.58 -14.07 2.96
C LYS A 214 -7.67 -15.51 3.39
N ASP A 215 -7.82 -16.38 2.41
CA ASP A 215 -7.83 -17.82 2.63
C ASP A 215 -6.42 -18.41 2.58
N VAL A 216 -6.11 -19.26 3.56
CA VAL A 216 -4.87 -20.04 3.60
C VAL A 216 -5.14 -21.51 3.56
N LYS A 217 -4.27 -22.23 2.89
CA LYS A 217 -4.33 -23.68 2.80
C LYS A 217 -3.50 -24.28 3.93
N LYS A 218 -4.09 -25.19 4.71
CA LYS A 218 -3.40 -25.95 5.75
C LYS A 218 -3.46 -27.42 5.41
N ARG A 219 -2.29 -28.03 5.23
CA ARG A 219 -2.16 -29.46 4.94
C ARG A 219 -1.86 -30.25 6.19
N TRP A 220 -2.51 -31.40 6.34
CA TRP A 220 -2.31 -32.30 7.47
C TRP A 220 -2.54 -33.76 7.07
N GLY A 221 -2.17 -34.69 7.96
CA GLY A 221 -2.36 -36.12 7.75
C GLY A 221 -1.68 -36.66 6.49
N TYR A 222 -2.44 -37.42 5.69
CA TYR A 222 -2.00 -38.09 4.46
C TYR A 222 -2.38 -37.30 3.20
N GLY A 223 -2.39 -35.97 3.28
CA GLY A 223 -2.68 -35.08 2.15
C GLY A 223 -4.05 -34.40 2.19
N GLN A 224 -4.70 -34.36 3.36
CA GLN A 224 -5.86 -33.51 3.59
C GLN A 224 -5.46 -32.03 3.51
N GLU A 225 -6.33 -31.20 2.94
CA GLU A 225 -6.15 -29.76 2.82
C GLU A 225 -7.43 -29.05 3.28
N ASP A 226 -7.30 -28.24 4.33
CA ASP A 226 -8.35 -27.36 4.81
C ASP A 226 -8.05 -25.91 4.42
N ILE A 227 -9.10 -25.10 4.29
CA ILE A 227 -9.00 -23.67 4.03
C ILE A 227 -9.42 -22.91 5.30
N TYR A 228 -8.55 -22.02 5.76
CA TYR A 228 -8.80 -21.18 6.92
C TYR A 228 -8.80 -19.69 6.50
N PRO A 229 -9.80 -18.90 6.93
CA PRO A 229 -9.76 -17.46 6.79
C PRO A 229 -8.76 -16.88 7.79
N VAL A 230 -7.87 -16.01 7.33
CA VAL A 230 -6.90 -15.28 8.16
C VAL A 230 -6.93 -13.80 7.81
N VAL A 231 -6.62 -12.98 8.80
CA VAL A 231 -6.55 -11.54 8.65
C VAL A 231 -5.16 -11.11 8.19
N GLN A 232 -5.13 -10.25 7.19
CA GLN A 232 -3.99 -9.46 6.79
C GLN A 232 -4.27 -8.00 7.09
N TRP A 233 -3.22 -7.25 7.45
CA TRP A 233 -3.32 -5.82 7.67
C TRP A 233 -2.26 -5.06 6.90
N GLU A 234 -2.62 -3.88 6.41
CA GLU A 234 -1.72 -3.07 5.59
C GLU A 234 -1.81 -1.59 5.94
N LYS A 235 -0.68 -0.89 5.82
CA LYS A 235 -0.61 0.57 5.83
C LYS A 235 -0.12 1.06 4.47
N LEU A 236 -0.84 1.99 3.88
CA LEU A 236 -0.59 2.45 2.52
C LEU A 236 0.08 3.83 2.55
N TRP A 237 1.08 4.01 1.69
CA TRP A 237 1.87 5.25 1.61
C TRP A 237 1.01 6.47 1.26
N SER A 238 0.02 6.30 0.37
CA SER A 238 -0.88 7.35 -0.08
C SER A 238 -1.65 8.02 1.05
N ASP A 239 -1.92 7.30 2.14
CA ASP A 239 -2.64 7.82 3.31
C ASP A 239 -1.85 8.89 4.06
N MET A 240 -0.54 9.01 3.81
CA MET A 240 0.26 10.15 4.30
C MET A 240 -0.37 11.48 3.87
N SER A 241 -1.02 11.51 2.69
CA SER A 241 -1.72 12.70 2.19
C SER A 241 -2.95 13.11 3.02
N GLY A 242 -3.45 12.20 3.87
CA GLY A 242 -4.53 12.48 4.81
C GLY A 242 -4.07 13.00 6.17
N LEU A 243 -2.77 13.04 6.46
CA LEU A 243 -2.26 13.53 7.74
C LEU A 243 -2.38 15.08 7.82
N PRO A 244 -2.94 15.63 8.91
CA PRO A 244 -3.22 17.07 9.01
C PRO A 244 -1.98 17.96 9.16
N ASP A 245 -0.88 17.41 9.68
CA ASP A 245 0.41 18.09 9.86
C ASP A 245 1.37 17.90 8.67
N LEU A 246 0.90 17.29 7.58
CA LEU A 246 1.68 17.02 6.39
C LEU A 246 1.14 17.82 5.20
N GLN A 247 1.96 18.74 4.67
CA GLN A 247 1.62 19.47 3.46
C GLN A 247 1.82 18.58 2.22
N SER A 248 0.72 18.22 1.56
CA SER A 248 0.72 17.44 0.32
C SER A 248 0.38 18.29 -0.91
N GLY A 249 1.05 18.03 -2.03
CA GLY A 249 0.66 18.48 -3.36
C GLY A 249 0.26 17.34 -4.28
N PHE A 250 -0.48 17.67 -5.33
CA PHE A 250 -0.92 16.73 -6.35
C PHE A 250 -0.63 17.31 -7.73
N PHE A 251 0.16 16.60 -8.53
CA PHE A 251 0.59 17.05 -9.84
C PHE A 251 0.02 16.14 -10.91
N VAL A 252 -0.77 16.69 -11.82
CA VAL A 252 -1.29 15.94 -12.96
C VAL A 252 -0.15 15.76 -13.97
N VAL A 253 0.17 14.51 -14.30
CA VAL A 253 1.23 14.16 -15.24
C VAL A 253 0.68 13.40 -16.45
N PRO A 254 1.43 13.35 -17.57
CA PRO A 254 1.04 12.52 -18.71
C PRO A 254 0.89 11.04 -18.33
N ARG A 255 -0.10 10.37 -18.93
CA ARG A 255 -0.37 8.95 -18.65
C ARG A 255 0.85 8.06 -18.86
N ILE A 256 1.61 8.27 -19.93
CA ILE A 256 2.82 7.48 -20.25
C ILE A 256 3.86 7.50 -19.14
N ARG A 257 3.89 8.54 -18.30
CA ARG A 257 4.78 8.67 -17.13
C ARG A 257 4.25 7.93 -15.91
N GLY A 258 2.94 8.01 -15.66
CA GLY A 258 2.33 7.57 -14.39
C GLY A 258 1.48 6.31 -14.45
N GLN A 259 1.31 5.68 -15.61
CA GLN A 259 0.53 4.44 -15.71
C GLN A 259 1.28 3.24 -15.13
N GLN A 260 0.51 2.30 -14.59
CA GLN A 260 1.00 1.09 -13.92
C GLN A 260 0.62 -0.15 -14.73
N LEU A 261 1.56 -1.10 -14.83
CA LEU A 261 1.33 -2.41 -15.44
C LEU A 261 1.12 -3.48 -14.37
N LYS A 262 -0.14 -3.63 -13.93
CA LYS A 262 -0.56 -4.58 -12.90
C LYS A 262 -0.89 -5.96 -13.43
N GLU A 263 -1.41 -6.02 -14.66
CA GLU A 263 -1.93 -7.25 -15.26
C GLU A 263 -1.29 -7.50 -16.63
N ILE A 264 -1.06 -8.77 -16.97
CA ILE A 264 -0.47 -9.18 -18.26
C ILE A 264 -1.30 -8.65 -19.44
N ALA A 265 -2.63 -8.58 -19.28
CA ALA A 265 -3.54 -8.08 -20.31
C ALA A 265 -3.28 -6.62 -20.73
N GLN A 266 -2.59 -5.83 -19.89
CA GLN A 266 -2.28 -4.42 -20.18
C GLN A 266 -1.09 -4.26 -21.15
N LEU A 267 -0.28 -5.30 -21.34
CA LEU A 267 0.96 -5.23 -22.12
C LEU A 267 0.74 -4.89 -23.60
N ASP A 268 -0.31 -5.44 -24.24
CA ASP A 268 -0.57 -5.20 -25.67
C ASP A 268 -0.91 -3.73 -25.94
N ILE A 269 -1.77 -3.14 -25.11
CA ILE A 269 -2.15 -1.72 -25.23
C ILE A 269 -0.92 -0.84 -24.96
N TRP A 270 -0.18 -1.12 -23.88
CA TRP A 270 1.03 -0.39 -23.51
C TRP A 270 2.12 -0.42 -24.59
N PHE A 271 2.26 -1.55 -25.29
CA PHE A 271 3.20 -1.65 -26.41
C PHE A 271 2.75 -0.82 -27.62
N ARG A 272 1.44 -0.81 -27.91
CA ARG A 272 0.87 -0.16 -29.10
C ARG A 272 0.63 1.34 -28.95
N ASP A 273 0.36 1.82 -27.74
CA ASP A 273 -0.02 3.22 -27.49
C ASP A 273 1.18 4.18 -27.38
N GLY A 274 2.40 3.67 -27.60
CA GLY A 274 3.64 4.44 -27.58
C GLY A 274 4.34 4.46 -26.23
N SER A 275 3.76 3.88 -25.19
CA SER A 275 4.34 3.87 -23.85
C SER A 275 5.63 3.07 -23.77
N ALA A 276 5.70 1.91 -24.46
CA ALA A 276 6.94 1.15 -24.57
C ALA A 276 8.09 1.97 -25.16
N LYS A 277 7.83 2.65 -26.27
CA LYS A 277 8.81 3.52 -26.95
C LYS A 277 9.24 4.69 -26.07
N TYR A 278 8.32 5.25 -25.30
CA TYR A 278 8.65 6.28 -24.32
C TYR A 278 9.59 5.74 -23.24
N VAL A 279 9.31 4.57 -22.68
CA VAL A 279 10.19 3.92 -21.70
C VAL A 279 11.57 3.61 -22.28
N GLU A 280 11.64 3.16 -23.54
CA GLU A 280 12.91 2.98 -24.25
C GLU A 280 13.69 4.30 -24.34
N SER A 281 13.01 5.40 -24.72
CA SER A 281 13.65 6.71 -24.90
C SER A 281 14.24 7.30 -23.60
N ILE A 282 13.64 7.02 -22.43
CA ILE A 282 14.17 7.47 -21.14
C ILE A 282 15.27 6.55 -20.60
N CYS A 283 15.49 5.39 -21.23
CA CYS A 283 16.58 4.47 -20.95
C CYS A 283 17.75 4.65 -21.91
N GLU A 284 17.65 5.52 -22.92
CA GLU A 284 18.76 5.94 -23.76
C GLU A 284 19.67 6.89 -22.97
N TRP A 285 20.51 6.31 -22.12
CA TRP A 285 21.60 7.03 -21.49
C TRP A 285 22.62 7.33 -22.60
N GLY A 286 22.69 8.58 -23.05
CA GLY A 286 23.70 9.00 -24.03
C GLY A 286 25.11 8.60 -23.56
N GLU A 287 25.96 8.20 -24.51
CA GLU A 287 27.40 7.98 -24.26
C GLU A 287 28.10 9.26 -23.78
#